data_AF-A0A1G1G8Z6-F1
#
_entry.id   AF-A0A1G1G8Z6-F1
#
_cell.length_a   1.000
_cell.length_b   1.000
_cell.length_c   1.000
_cell.angle_alpha   90.00
_cell.angle_beta   90.00
_cell.angle_gamma   90.00
#
_symmetry.space_group_name_H-M   'P 1'
#
loop_
_entity.id
_entity.type
_entity.pdbx_description
1 polymer ?
#
loop_
_entity_poly.entity_id
_entity_poly.type
_entity_poly.pdbx_seq_one_letter_code
_entity_poly.pdbx_strand_id
1 'polypeptide(L)' 'MLKTLELPKVDFITTPEGKPKSVVLSIDDWKRISETLKIMSSKELMQSLKRAKQQLRSKSKLLTLKEEV' A
#
# COMPACT_ATOMS: atom_id res chain seq x y z
N MET A 1 -5.29 14.20 -12.70
CA MET A 1 -3.84 13.99 -12.69
C MET A 1 -3.54 12.60 -12.16
N LEU A 2 -3.01 11.71 -13.00
CA LEU A 2 -2.39 10.49 -12.51
C LEU A 2 -1.17 10.92 -11.68
N LYS A 3 -1.22 10.76 -10.36
CA LYS A 3 -0.01 10.82 -9.55
C LYS A 3 0.89 9.71 -10.08
N THR A 4 1.97 10.07 -10.77
CA THR A 4 3.03 9.15 -11.09
C THR A 4 3.48 8.56 -9.76
N LEU A 5 3.16 7.28 -9.53
CA LEU A 5 3.69 6.57 -8.37
C LEU A 5 5.18 6.46 -8.61
N GLU A 6 5.96 7.33 -7.97
CA GLU A 6 7.40 7.17 -7.94
C GLU A 6 7.70 5.82 -7.29
N LEU A 7 8.35 4.96 -8.06
CA LEU A 7 8.78 3.65 -7.56
C LEU A 7 9.83 3.87 -6.48
N PRO A 8 9.90 2.97 -5.48
CA PRO A 8 10.96 3.02 -4.49
C PRO A 8 12.32 3.05 -5.17
N LYS A 9 13.24 3.87 -4.68
CA LYS A 9 14.66 3.71 -5.06
C LYS A 9 15.19 2.47 -4.35
N VAL A 10 15.77 1.57 -5.12
CA VAL A 10 16.20 0.26 -4.65
C VAL A 10 17.65 0.06 -5.03
N ASP A 11 18.48 -0.23 -4.03
CA ASP A 11 19.86 -0.64 -4.23
C ASP A 11 20.00 -2.15 -3.95
N PHE A 12 20.99 -2.79 -4.57
CA PHE A 12 21.22 -4.22 -4.42
C PHE A 12 22.63 -4.47 -3.86
N ILE A 13 22.72 -5.42 -2.94
CA ILE A 13 24.01 -5.97 -2.51
C ILE A 13 24.20 -7.27 -3.27
N THR A 14 25.28 -7.36 -4.05
CA THR A 14 25.61 -8.53 -4.87
C THR A 14 26.65 -9.43 -4.20
N THR A 15 26.66 -10.71 -4.61
CA THR A 15 27.78 -11.62 -4.33
C THR A 15 28.98 -11.28 -5.21
N PRO A 16 30.18 -11.82 -4.92
CA PRO A 16 31.35 -11.65 -5.80
C PRO A 16 31.11 -12.17 -7.23
N GLU A 17 30.21 -13.13 -7.42
CA GLU A 17 29.81 -13.60 -8.76
C GLU A 17 28.77 -12.68 -9.45
N GLY A 18 28.45 -11.53 -8.86
CA GLY A 18 27.52 -10.54 -9.40
C GLY A 18 26.04 -10.87 -9.17
N LYS A 19 25.71 -11.90 -8.39
CA LYS A 19 24.32 -12.29 -8.14
C LYS A 19 23.71 -11.43 -7.03
N PRO A 20 22.49 -10.88 -7.18
CA PRO A 20 21.85 -10.11 -6.11
C PRO A 20 21.55 -11.00 -4.91
N LYS A 21 22.03 -10.61 -3.73
CA LYS A 21 21.84 -11.34 -2.47
C LYS A 21 20.81 -10.68 -1.56
N SER A 22 20.81 -9.35 -1.51
CA SER A 22 19.86 -8.59 -0.72
C SER A 22 19.52 -7.26 -1.38
N VAL A 23 18.41 -6.70 -0.91
CA VAL A 23 17.83 -5.46 -1.41
C VAL A 23 17.87 -4.44 -0.29
N VAL A 24 18.38 -3.25 -0.58
CA VAL A 24 18.42 -2.12 0.34
C VAL A 24 17.29 -1.17 -0.05
N LEU A 25 16.44 -0.88 0.93
CA LEU A 25 15.25 -0.05 0.81
C LEU A 25 15.26 0.98 1.93
N SER A 26 14.62 2.12 1.69
CA SER A 26 14.30 3.03 2.78
C SER A 26 13.36 2.35 3.79
N ILE A 27 13.45 2.75 5.06
CA ILE A 27 12.57 2.23 6.10
C ILE A 27 11.10 2.54 5.77
N ASP A 28 10.83 3.69 5.15
CA ASP A 28 9.48 4.11 4.78
C ASP A 28 8.91 3.25 3.67
N ASP A 29 9.71 2.90 2.65
CA ASP A 29 9.27 1.99 1.58
C ASP A 29 9.04 0.58 2.10
N TRP A 30 9.91 0.10 3.00
CA TRP A 30 9.70 -1.18 3.67
C TRP A 30 8.36 -1.20 4.44
N LYS A 31 8.08 -0.14 5.22
CA LYS A 31 6.80 -0.01 5.95
C LYS A 31 5.61 -0.04 4.99
N ARG A 32 5.63 0.77 3.93
CA ARG A 32 4.56 0.82 2.93
C ARG A 32 4.29 -0.54 2.29
N ILE A 33 5.34 -1.26 1.90
CA ILE A 33 5.22 -2.59 1.29
C ILE A 33 4.66 -3.57 2.32
N SER A 34 5.21 -3.60 3.53
CA SER A 34 4.78 -4.51 4.58
C SER A 34 3.30 -4.30 4.99
N GLU A 35 2.87 -3.05 5.12
CA GLU A 35 1.48 -2.69 5.41
C GLU A 35 0.55 -3.11 4.26
N THR A 36 0.94 -2.84 3.02
CA THR A 36 0.17 -3.26 1.84
C THR A 36 -0.01 -4.78 1.80
N LEU A 37 1.05 -5.54 2.04
CA LEU A 37 0.98 -7.00 2.09
C LEU A 37 0.07 -7.50 3.21
N LYS A 38 0.14 -6.88 4.40
CA LYS A 38 -0.73 -7.20 5.54
C LYS A 38 -2.20 -6.92 5.24
N ILE A 39 -2.49 -5.83 4.53
CA ILE A 39 -3.85 -5.51 4.08
C ILE A 39 -4.33 -6.57 3.07
N MET A 40 -3.49 -6.88 2.09
CA MET A 40 -3.82 -7.83 1.01
C MET A 40 -4.00 -9.26 1.50
N SER A 41 -3.33 -9.67 2.57
CA SER A 41 -3.49 -11.01 3.14
C SER A 41 -4.87 -11.24 3.78
N SER A 42 -5.62 -10.18 4.10
CA SER A 42 -6.97 -10.30 4.66
C SER A 42 -8.04 -10.13 3.58
N LYS A 43 -8.76 -11.22 3.29
CA LYS A 43 -9.87 -11.22 2.33
C LYS A 43 -11.01 -10.28 2.77
N GLU A 44 -11.30 -10.25 4.07
CA GLU A 44 -12.35 -9.39 4.66
C GLU A 44 -12.01 -7.92 4.50
N LEU A 45 -10.78 -7.53 4.84
CA LEU A 45 -10.33 -6.15 4.71
C LEU A 45 -10.32 -5.70 3.25
N MET A 46 -9.90 -6.58 2.34
CA MET A 46 -9.95 -6.31 0.90
C MET A 46 -11.38 -6.11 0.38
N GLN A 47 -12.36 -6.87 0.89
CA GLN A 47 -13.77 -6.65 0.55
C GLN A 47 -14.29 -5.32 1.13
N SER A 48 -13.94 -5.00 2.36
CA SER A 48 -14.28 -3.72 2.99
C SER A 48 -13.75 -2.54 2.17
N LEU A 49 -12.48 -2.59 1.76
CA LEU A 49 -11.86 -1.58 0.91
C LEU A 49 -12.57 -1.44 -0.45
N LYS A 50 -13.01 -2.54 -1.06
CA LYS A 50 -13.79 -2.49 -2.30
C LYS A 50 -15.14 -1.77 -2.10
N ARG A 51 -15.87 -2.10 -1.03
CA ARG A 51 -17.14 -1.46 -0.69
C ARG A 51 -16.94 0.04 -0.42
N ALA A 52 -15.94 0.40 0.37
CA ALA A 52 -15.61 1.80 0.65
C ALA A 52 -15.26 2.59 -0.63
N LYS A 53 -14.46 2.01 -1.53
CA LYS A 53 -14.18 2.62 -2.83
C LYS A 53 -15.44 2.81 -3.68
N GLN A 54 -16.37 1.87 -3.62
CA GLN A 54 -17.65 1.99 -4.32
C GLN A 54 -18.50 3.12 -3.74
N GLN A 55 -18.62 3.20 -2.40
CA GLN A 55 -19.34 4.27 -1.71
C GLN A 55 -18.82 5.67 -2.07
N LEU A 56 -17.50 5.83 -2.13
CA LEU A 56 -16.86 7.08 -2.57
C LEU A 56 -17.22 7.45 -4.01
N ARG A 57 -17.29 6.46 -4.91
CA ARG A 57 -17.65 6.67 -6.32
C ARG A 57 -19.14 6.99 -6.50
N SER A 58 -20.01 6.38 -5.70
CA SER A 58 -21.46 6.59 -5.77
C SER A 58 -21.93 7.90 -5.11
N LYS A 59 -21.00 8.77 -4.66
CA LYS A 59 -21.30 9.99 -3.89
C LYS A 59 -22.19 9.73 -2.67
N SER A 60 -22.07 8.53 -2.09
CA SER A 60 -22.81 8.17 -0.88
C SER A 60 -22.44 9.13 0.25
N LYS A 61 -23.41 9.52 1.10
CA LYS A 61 -23.16 10.38 2.25
C LYS A 61 -22.16 9.68 3.18
N LEU A 62 -20.96 10.23 3.27
CA LEU A 62 -19.97 9.81 4.27
C LEU A 62 -20.35 10.45 5.59
N LEU A 63 -20.34 9.68 6.66
CA LEU A 63 -20.53 10.21 7.99
C LEU A 63 -19.21 10.78 8.51
N THR A 64 -19.30 11.92 9.17
CA THR A 64 -18.20 12.45 9.97
C THR A 64 -18.25 11.87 11.38
N LEU A 65 -17.13 11.91 12.11
CA LEU A 65 -17.06 11.42 13.50
C LEU A 65 -18.14 12.02 14.42
N LYS A 66 -18.61 13.24 14.12
CA LYS A 66 -19.68 13.92 14.89
C LYS A 66 -21.10 13.42 14.56
N GLU A 67 -21.30 12.78 13.41
CA GLU A 67 -22.59 12.23 12.98
C GLU A 67 -22.75 10.75 13.38
N GLU A 68 -21.69 10.10 13.88
CA GLU A 68 -21.66 8.68 14.26
C GLU A 68 -21.97 8.43 15.75
N VAL A 69 -22.11 9.49 16.56
CA VAL A 69 -22.41 9.47 18.00
C VAL A 69 -23.82 9.95 18.27
#